data_AF-A0A350DDU0-F1
#
_entry.id   AF-A0A350DDU0-F1
#
_cell.length_a   1.000
_cell.length_b   1.000
_cell.length_c   1.000
_cell.angle_alpha   90.00
_cell.angle_beta   90.00
_cell.angle_gamma   90.00
#
_symmetry.space_group_name_H-M   'P 1'
#
loop_
_entity.id
_entity.type
_entity.pdbx_description
1 polymer ?
#
loop_
_entity_poly.entity_id
_entity_poly.type
_entity_poly.pdbx_seq_one_letter_code
_entity_poly.pdbx_strand_id
1 'polypeptide(L)'
;MAHLLRIVMIHGHLSGVVELSVDGHTNICGTNASGKTTLQRLVPVFYGELPNKVVPKTRMKFDAFYLPHRNSYLVYEYRREAGNVCQAVLTRKQEGGVEYRFVGAPYRPEDYLVETEQGPLALD
;
A
#
# COMPACT_ATOMS: atom_id res chain seq x y z
N MET A 1 -21.35 -4.00 5.19
CA MET A 1 -20.36 -3.45 6.12
C MET A 1 -19.09 -3.14 5.34
N ALA A 2 -18.77 -1.87 5.24
CA ALA A 2 -17.56 -1.39 4.60
C ALA A 2 -16.33 -1.70 5.45
N HIS A 3 -15.28 -2.20 4.82
CA HIS A 3 -14.03 -2.53 5.49
C HIS A 3 -12.89 -2.67 4.48
N LEU A 4 -11.66 -2.55 4.99
CA LEU A 4 -10.43 -2.82 4.26
C LEU A 4 -10.27 -4.34 4.06
N LEU A 5 -9.94 -4.76 2.85
CA LEU A 5 -9.76 -6.17 2.49
C LEU A 5 -8.29 -6.56 2.43
N ARG A 6 -7.49 -5.77 1.71
CA ARG A 6 -6.05 -6.00 1.55
C ARG A 6 -5.27 -4.71 1.32
N ILE A 7 -4.00 -4.75 1.68
CA ILE A 7 -3.01 -3.72 1.36
C ILE A 7 -1.99 -4.35 0.41
N VAL A 8 -1.79 -3.75 -0.76
CA VAL A 8 -0.80 -4.21 -1.75
C VAL A 8 0.25 -3.13 -1.92
N MET A 9 1.51 -3.50 -1.82
CA MET A 9 2.65 -2.62 -2.03
C MET A 9 3.44 -3.12 -3.23
N ILE A 10 3.61 -2.24 -4.21
CA ILE A 10 4.28 -2.53 -5.47
C ILE A 10 5.48 -1.60 -5.57
N HIS A 11 6.64 -2.19 -5.85
CA HIS A 11 7.90 -1.46 -6.01
C HIS A 11 8.16 -0.50 -4.84
N GLY A 12 7.88 -0.97 -3.62
CA GLY A 12 8.05 -0.22 -2.39
C GLY A 12 9.41 -0.49 -1.73
N HIS A 13 9.51 -0.19 -0.44
CA HIS A 13 10.72 -0.51 0.36
C HIS A 13 10.98 -2.01 0.56
N LEU A 14 9.96 -2.85 0.36
CA LEU A 14 10.09 -4.30 0.39
C LEU A 14 10.24 -4.79 -1.05
N SER A 15 11.12 -5.76 -1.25
CA SER A 15 11.38 -6.35 -2.56
C SER A 15 10.14 -7.07 -3.10
N GLY A 16 9.85 -6.86 -4.38
CA GLY A 16 8.73 -7.49 -5.07
C GLY A 16 7.38 -6.88 -4.73
N VAL A 17 6.32 -7.63 -5.02
CA VAL A 17 4.95 -7.27 -4.67
C VAL A 17 4.62 -7.87 -3.31
N VAL A 18 4.24 -7.01 -2.37
CA VAL A 18 3.86 -7.42 -1.02
C VAL A 18 2.37 -7.25 -0.83
N GLU A 19 1.66 -8.34 -0.56
CA GLU A 19 0.24 -8.33 -0.25
C GLU A 19 -0.01 -8.68 1.22
N LEU A 20 -0.80 -7.86 1.89
CA LEU A 20 -1.27 -8.08 3.25
C LEU A 20 -2.79 -8.19 3.24
N SER A 21 -3.32 -9.39 3.43
CA SER A 21 -4.74 -9.61 3.71
C SER A 21 -5.08 -9.09 5.10
N VAL A 22 -6.16 -8.33 5.21
CA VAL A 22 -6.70 -7.80 6.47
C VAL A 22 -8.21 -8.01 6.60
N ASP A 23 -8.78 -8.85 5.73
CA ASP A 23 -10.17 -9.29 5.80
C ASP A 23 -10.34 -10.31 6.93
N GLY A 24 -10.62 -9.79 8.13
CA GLY A 24 -10.78 -10.57 9.36
C GLY A 24 -9.58 -10.47 10.30
N HIS A 25 -9.23 -11.60 10.92
CA HIS A 25 -8.17 -11.66 11.93
C HIS A 25 -6.82 -12.02 11.29
N THR A 26 -6.00 -11.00 11.02
CA THR A 26 -4.64 -11.20 10.51
C THR A 26 -3.60 -11.08 11.63
N ASN A 27 -2.74 -12.09 11.76
CA ASN A 27 -1.58 -12.04 12.63
C ASN A 27 -0.30 -11.86 11.81
N ILE A 28 0.53 -10.87 12.18
CA ILE A 28 1.81 -10.60 11.52
C ILE A 28 2.92 -11.14 12.41
N CYS A 29 3.53 -12.24 11.99
CA CYS A 29 4.62 -12.92 12.68
C CYS A 29 5.99 -12.60 12.05
N GLY A 30 7.07 -12.76 12.82
CA GLY A 30 8.44 -12.53 12.36
C GLY A 30 9.38 -12.10 13.48
N THR A 31 10.68 -12.10 13.23
CA THR A 31 11.71 -11.68 14.19
C THR A 31 11.63 -10.17 14.49
N ASN A 32 12.26 -9.73 15.58
CA ASN A 32 12.35 -8.29 15.86
C ASN A 32 13.05 -7.56 14.71
N ALA A 33 12.63 -6.32 14.46
CA ALA A 33 13.08 -5.49 13.33
C ALA A 33 12.78 -6.03 11.92
N SER A 34 11.97 -7.09 11.77
CA SER A 34 11.58 -7.64 10.45
C SER A 34 10.56 -6.81 9.66
N GLY A 35 10.17 -5.62 10.14
CA GLY A 35 9.19 -4.76 9.46
C GLY A 35 7.72 -4.91 9.87
N LYS A 36 7.39 -5.69 10.91
CA LYS A 36 5.99 -5.89 11.36
C LYS A 36 5.24 -4.60 11.68
N THR A 37 5.79 -3.77 12.57
CA THR A 37 5.21 -2.46 12.93
C THR A 37 5.14 -1.53 11.72
N THR A 38 6.13 -1.62 10.83
CA THR A 38 6.17 -0.87 9.58
C THR A 38 4.98 -1.21 8.68
N LEU A 39 4.59 -2.48 8.59
CA LEU A 39 3.39 -2.89 7.86
C LEU A 39 2.10 -2.47 8.58
N GLN A 40 2.01 -2.64 9.90
CA GLN A 40 0.82 -2.28 10.69
C GLN A 40 0.46 -0.79 10.58
N ARG A 41 1.47 0.09 10.45
CA ARG A 41 1.29 1.54 10.28
C ARG A 41 0.51 1.93 9.02
N LEU A 42 0.36 1.03 8.05
CA LEU A 42 -0.40 1.31 6.84
C LEU A 42 -1.91 1.26 7.08
N VAL A 43 -2.38 0.57 8.13
CA VAL A 43 -3.82 0.43 8.40
C VAL A 43 -4.46 1.77 8.80
N PRO A 44 -3.92 2.57 9.75
CA PRO A 44 -4.53 3.85 10.10
C PRO A 44 -4.57 4.88 8.96
N VAL A 45 -3.63 4.80 8.02
CA VAL A 45 -3.57 5.71 6.85
C VAL A 45 -4.79 5.52 5.95
N PHE A 46 -5.26 4.28 5.78
CA PHE A 46 -6.52 4.02 5.07
C PHE A 46 -7.72 4.65 5.79
N TYR A 47 -7.74 4.60 7.12
CA TYR A 47 -8.82 5.16 7.95
C TYR A 47 -8.67 6.67 8.23
N GLY A 48 -7.79 7.37 7.51
CA GLY A 48 -7.73 8.83 7.50
C GLY A 48 -6.62 9.46 8.36
N GLU A 49 -5.75 8.66 8.98
CA GLU A 49 -4.56 9.22 9.62
C GLU A 49 -3.58 9.76 8.57
N LEU A 50 -2.90 10.87 8.89
CA LEU A 50 -1.93 11.47 7.98
C LEU A 50 -0.72 10.53 7.82
N PRO A 51 -0.25 10.27 6.57
CA PRO A 51 0.87 9.36 6.33
C PRO A 51 2.13 9.69 7.15
N ASN A 52 2.46 10.97 7.33
CA ASN A 52 3.63 11.38 8.11
C ASN A 52 3.44 11.30 9.64
N LYS A 53 2.21 11.06 10.14
CA LYS A 53 1.96 10.86 11.57
C LYS A 53 2.13 9.41 12.01
N VAL A 54 2.01 8.45 11.09
CA VAL A 54 2.22 7.03 11.40
C VAL A 54 3.71 6.64 11.40
N VAL A 55 4.59 7.49 10.86
CA VAL A 55 6.05 7.28 10.87
C VAL A 55 6.74 8.11 11.97
N PRO A 56 7.77 7.59 12.66
CA PRO A 56 8.53 8.35 13.63
C PRO A 56 9.26 9.53 12.99
N LYS A 57 9.33 10.67 13.68
CA LYS A 57 10.02 11.88 13.21
C LYS A 57 11.52 11.70 12.91
N THR A 58 12.15 10.68 13.49
CA THR A 58 13.57 10.33 13.28
C THR A 58 13.80 9.48 12.03
N ARG A 59 12.74 9.08 11.32
CA ARG A 59 12.81 8.28 10.10
C ARG A 59 12.52 9.14 8.87
N MET A 60 12.75 8.54 7.71
CA MET A 60 12.31 9.12 6.43
C MET A 60 10.81 9.41 6.46
N LYS A 61 10.40 10.44 5.70
CA LYS A 61 8.98 10.72 5.46
C LYS A 61 8.29 9.50 4.83
N PHE A 62 6.98 9.41 5.02
CA PHE A 62 6.19 8.26 4.55
C PHE A 62 6.38 7.98 3.07
N ASP A 63 6.27 9.01 2.23
CA ASP A 63 6.41 8.88 0.78
C ASP A 63 7.81 8.41 0.39
N ALA A 64 8.85 9.01 0.96
CA ALA A 64 10.22 8.62 0.67
C ALA A 64 10.55 7.19 1.14
N PHE A 65 9.89 6.72 2.21
CA PHE A 65 10.10 5.37 2.73
C PHE A 65 9.27 4.33 1.97
N TYR A 66 7.95 4.46 1.93
CA TYR A 66 7.05 3.44 1.37
C TYR A 66 6.92 3.52 -0.16
N LEU A 67 7.15 4.69 -0.75
CA LEU A 67 6.97 4.97 -2.19
C LEU A 67 8.26 5.57 -2.81
N PRO A 68 9.40 4.85 -2.73
CA PRO A 68 10.71 5.38 -3.10
C PRO A 68 10.85 5.70 -4.60
N HIS A 69 10.07 5.03 -5.46
CA HIS A 69 10.13 5.14 -6.91
C HIS A 69 8.87 5.85 -7.47
N ARG A 70 8.98 6.34 -8.71
CA ARG A 70 7.84 7.02 -9.38
C ARG A 70 6.68 6.06 -9.64
N ASN A 71 7.00 4.82 -9.98
CA ASN A 71 6.10 3.68 -10.15
C ASN A 71 5.96 2.85 -8.85
N SER A 72 6.18 3.44 -7.68
CA SER A 72 5.76 2.82 -6.43
C SER A 72 4.26 3.04 -6.21
N TYR A 73 3.55 1.96 -5.90
CA TYR A 73 2.13 2.00 -5.60
C TYR A 73 1.85 1.39 -4.24
N LEU A 74 1.03 2.06 -3.45
CA LEU A 74 0.40 1.49 -2.26
C LEU A 74 -1.10 1.46 -2.47
N VAL A 75 -1.63 0.27 -2.68
CA VAL A 75 -3.04 0.03 -3.00
C VAL A 75 -3.77 -0.48 -1.77
N TYR A 76 -4.86 0.18 -1.41
CA TYR A 76 -5.84 -0.33 -0.47
C TYR A 76 -7.04 -0.85 -1.24
N GLU A 77 -7.30 -2.15 -1.21
CA GLU A 77 -8.56 -2.68 -1.71
C GLU A 77 -9.56 -2.77 -0.56
N TYR A 78 -10.76 -2.26 -0.77
CA TYR A 78 -11.80 -2.17 0.25
C TYR A 78 -13.19 -2.43 -0.34
N ARG A 79 -14.09 -2.88 0.52
CA ARG A 79 -15.51 -3.03 0.20
C ARG A 79 -16.27 -1.81 0.70
N ARG A 80 -17.15 -1.25 -0.14
CA ARG A 80 -18.11 -0.21 0.26
C ARG A 80 -19.35 -0.81 0.91
N GLU A 81 -20.16 0.02 1.56
CA GLU A 81 -21.43 -0.46 2.15
C GLU A 81 -22.36 -1.11 1.14
N ALA A 82 -22.39 -0.59 -0.09
CA ALA A 82 -23.17 -1.16 -1.20
C ALA A 82 -22.62 -2.51 -1.73
N GLY A 83 -21.57 -3.07 -1.13
CA GLY A 83 -20.99 -4.36 -1.51
C GLY A 83 -19.93 -4.30 -2.62
N ASN A 84 -19.85 -3.20 -3.36
CA ASN A 84 -18.84 -3.03 -4.41
C ASN A 84 -17.41 -3.03 -3.81
N VAL A 85 -16.52 -3.74 -4.49
CA VAL A 85 -15.08 -3.74 -4.19
C VAL A 85 -14.40 -2.70 -5.08
N CYS A 86 -13.54 -1.92 -4.46
CA CYS A 86 -12.84 -0.80 -5.08
C CYS A 86 -11.48 -0.61 -4.42
N GLN A 87 -10.67 0.29 -4.97
CA GLN A 87 -9.34 0.56 -4.45
C GLN A 87 -9.05 2.04 -4.28
N ALA A 88 -8.19 2.35 -3.32
CA ALA A 88 -7.55 3.64 -3.14
C ALA A 88 -6.05 3.46 -3.33
N VAL A 89 -5.48 4.20 -4.27
CA VAL A 89 -4.09 4.06 -4.71
C VAL A 89 -3.32 5.28 -4.24
N LEU A 90 -2.26 5.05 -3.48
CA LEU A 90 -1.32 6.07 -3.05
C LEU A 90 -0.08 6.00 -3.93
N THR A 91 0.33 7.17 -4.42
CA THR A 91 1.58 7.38 -5.17
C THR A 91 2.30 8.60 -4.62
N ARG A 92 3.58 8.74 -4.93
CA ARG A 92 4.40 9.87 -4.47
C ARG A 92 4.18 11.11 -5.34
N LYS A 93 4.04 12.28 -4.71
CA LYS A 93 4.05 13.59 -5.38
C LYS A 93 5.47 13.97 -5.79
N GLN A 94 5.62 14.71 -6.89
CA GLN A 94 6.93 15.28 -7.27
C GLN A 94 7.53 16.18 -6.18
N GLU A 95 6.70 17.02 -5.55
CA GLU A 95 7.12 17.93 -4.47
C GLU A 95 7.20 17.26 -3.09
N GLY A 96 6.90 15.96 -3.01
CA GLY A 96 6.87 15.17 -1.78
C GLY A 96 5.48 15.05 -1.15
N GLY A 97 5.32 14.00 -0.34
CA GLY A 97 4.02 13.55 0.15
C GLY A 97 3.34 12.59 -0.83
N VAL A 98 2.04 12.36 -0.61
CA VAL A 98 1.27 11.34 -1.36
C VAL A 98 0.06 11.92 -2.06
N GLU A 99 -0.30 11.33 -3.19
CA GLU A 99 -1.57 11.52 -3.91
C GLU A 99 -2.45 10.29 -3.75
N TYR A 100 -3.74 10.52 -3.49
CA TYR A 100 -4.76 9.48 -3.45
C TYR A 100 -5.54 9.47 -4.76
N ARG A 101 -5.63 8.31 -5.40
CA ARG A 101 -6.53 8.06 -6.54
C ARG A 101 -7.55 7.00 -6.13
N PHE A 102 -8.83 7.29 -6.34
CA PHE A 102 -9.90 6.34 -6.06
C PHE A 102 -10.34 5.67 -7.35
N VAL A 103 -10.34 4.35 -7.38
CA VAL A 103 -10.71 3.56 -8.54
C VAL A 103 -11.93 2.71 -8.19
N GLY A 104 -12.97 2.82 -9.00
CA GLY A 104 -14.25 2.12 -8.81
C GLY A 104 -14.22 0.64 -9.23
N ALA A 105 -13.08 -0.03 -9.10
CA ALA A 105 -12.89 -1.42 -9.49
C ALA A 105 -11.96 -2.16 -8.50
N PRO A 106 -12.08 -3.49 -8.38
CA PRO A 106 -11.16 -4.31 -7.59
C PRO A 106 -9.70 -4.16 -8.06
N TYR A 107 -8.75 -4.44 -7.17
CA TYR A 107 -7.34 -4.49 -7.55
C TYR A 107 -7.08 -5.68 -8.48
N ARG A 108 -6.36 -5.38 -9.57
CA ARG A 108 -5.90 -6.29 -10.60
C ARG A 108 -4.41 -6.05 -10.82
N PRO A 109 -3.53 -7.03 -10.56
CA PRO A 109 -2.09 -6.87 -10.74
C PRO A 109 -1.70 -6.35 -12.14
N GLU A 110 -2.41 -6.79 -13.18
CA GLU A 110 -2.22 -6.39 -14.57
C GLU A 110 -2.42 -4.88 -14.85
N ASP A 111 -3.12 -4.16 -13.96
CA ASP A 111 -3.27 -2.70 -14.07
C ASP A 111 -2.00 -1.95 -13.60
N TYR A 112 -1.08 -2.64 -12.92
CA TYR A 112 0.11 -2.06 -12.29
C TYR A 112 1.42 -2.74 -12.67
N LEU A 113 1.37 -3.98 -13.19
CA LEU A 113 2.52 -4.83 -13.42
C LEU A 113 2.61 -5.27 -14.88
N VAL A 114 3.83 -5.39 -15.38
CA VAL A 114 4.18 -6.05 -16.64
C VAL A 114 4.98 -7.30 -16.33
N GLU A 115 4.62 -8.41 -16.97
CA GLU A 115 5.43 -9.64 -16.94
C GLU A 115 6.71 -9.43 -17.75
N THR A 116 7.86 -9.71 -17.14
CA THR A 116 9.17 -9.69 -17.80
C THR A 116 9.87 -11.03 -17.61
N GLU A 117 10.93 -11.31 -18.36
CA GLU A 117 11.73 -12.53 -18.18
C GLU A 117 12.33 -12.66 -16.75
N GLN A 118 12.40 -11.56 -16.01
CA GLN A 118 12.93 -11.50 -14.64
C GLN A 118 11.82 -11.51 -13.56
N GLY A 119 10.55 -11.63 -13.98
CA GLY A 119 9.36 -11.58 -13.12
C GLY A 119 8.54 -10.28 -13.29
N PRO A 120 7.49 -10.10 -12.49
CA PRO A 120 6.60 -8.94 -12.60
C PRO A 120 7.30 -7.64 -12.20
N LEU A 121 7.23 -6.63 -13.07
CA LEU A 121 7.79 -5.30 -12.89
C LEU A 121 6.65 -4.26 -12.81
N ALA A 122 6.80 -3.22 -11.99
CA ALA A 122 5.84 -2.13 -11.94
C ALA A 122 5.82 -1.29 -13.23
N LEU A 123 4.62 -0.94 -13.70
CA LEU A 123 4.38 -0.03 -14.83
C LEU A 123 4.91 1.38 -14.50
N ASP A 124 5.73 1.93 -15.41
CA ASP A 124 6.27 3.29 -15.35
C ASP A 124 5.22 4.39 -15.51
#